data_AF-A0A7C2Y6C2-F1
#
_entry.id   AF-A0A7C2Y6C2-F1
#
_cell.length_a   1.000
_cell.length_b   1.000
_cell.length_c   1.000
_cell.angle_alpha   90.00
_cell.angle_beta   90.00
_cell.angle_gamma   90.00
#
_symmetry.space_group_name_H-M   'P 1'
#
loop_
_entity.id
_entity.type
_entity.pdbx_description
1 polymer ?
#
loop_
_entity_poly.entity_id
_entity_poly.type
_entity_poly.pdbx_seq_one_letter_code
_entity_poly.pdbx_strand_id
1 'polypeptide(L)'
;MSTQSLLLVETSGIQDYIFGSNQLAQNIGASELVAQATSKWVVEVLNDGEFNHNARWNSRKYDVELDMTKDAQDGLEVRVIFTGGGNALILFSDDDSAQKFTQALSKKALFEAPGLQLVIKRRKFDPQQDALSVCHRELIRELAQRKLDRKPSVPLLGLGVTAECAYTGKPAVGVDTETPGERKPLISSEVKAKLKARKKGHERLKIHAPLPEKFDFVYNFDHFGTKGESTYLAVIHTDGNGMGKRIKKIGDKYLNNEKNADYITALRAFSNSVKQAATNALRNTVKMLFDNLSDEEAPNDRKIADLVPVPYFKREEDDEPKWHLPFRPIVFGGDDVTFVCEGRLGLAIATKYLAEYSNQQLADEEKAHARAGIAVVKSHYPFSRAYELADALCASAKHFIKDKSKNGYDLTALDWHFAVTGLVRPLDEVRSREYTINQRDKLYMRPLLMNDIEKEWRTWSTFKRIVDDFQKPAVKKGEWAGRRNKIKALREALRGGREEVKRFLRIYGGTLPQIETQKEMAKEGWESDRCGYFDAIEALDFYLPLKGGEL
;
A
#
# COMPACT_ATOMS: atom_id res chain seq x y z
N MET A 1 9.09 -11.64 43.57
CA MET A 1 9.40 -10.85 42.36
C MET A 1 8.51 -11.39 41.26
N SER A 2 7.58 -10.59 40.73
CA SER A 2 6.62 -11.06 39.72
C SER A 2 7.30 -11.00 38.35
N THR A 3 7.68 -12.17 37.82
CA THR A 3 8.10 -12.31 36.42
C THR A 3 6.88 -12.11 35.54
N GLN A 4 6.92 -11.07 34.70
CA GLN A 4 5.90 -10.74 33.71
C GLN A 4 6.12 -11.51 32.40
N SER A 5 5.14 -11.46 31.50
CA SER A 5 5.20 -12.09 30.18
C SER A 5 4.97 -11.04 29.09
N LEU A 6 6.02 -10.76 28.29
CA LEU A 6 5.95 -9.90 27.11
C LEU A 6 5.51 -10.72 25.91
N LEU A 7 4.41 -10.32 25.28
CA LEU A 7 3.77 -11.04 24.19
C LEU A 7 3.67 -10.16 22.94
N LEU A 8 4.05 -10.72 21.80
CA LEU A 8 3.96 -10.10 20.49
C LEU A 8 3.05 -10.96 19.60
N VAL A 9 2.00 -10.34 19.08
CA VAL A 9 1.08 -10.89 18.09
C VAL A 9 1.41 -10.26 16.75
N GLU A 10 1.52 -11.09 15.72
CA GLU A 10 1.69 -10.63 14.34
C GLU A 10 0.85 -11.47 13.38
N THR A 11 0.13 -10.80 12.49
CA THR A 11 -0.51 -11.43 11.34
C THR A 11 0.54 -11.74 10.28
N SER A 12 0.48 -12.94 9.69
CA SER A 12 1.43 -13.42 8.69
C SER A 12 0.69 -13.82 7.42
N GLY A 13 1.34 -13.66 6.26
CA GLY A 13 0.70 -13.92 4.97
C GLY A 13 -0.45 -12.95 4.66
N ILE A 14 -0.35 -11.71 5.14
CA ILE A 14 -1.36 -10.65 4.94
C ILE A 14 -1.64 -10.46 3.45
N GLN A 15 -0.58 -10.40 2.63
CA GLN A 15 -0.66 -10.20 1.19
C GLN A 15 -1.47 -11.31 0.51
N ASP A 16 -1.11 -12.57 0.74
CA ASP A 16 -1.83 -13.74 0.17
C ASP A 16 -3.29 -13.78 0.63
N TYR A 17 -3.53 -13.48 1.92
CA TYR A 17 -4.88 -13.50 2.47
C TYR A 17 -5.77 -12.39 1.90
N ILE A 18 -5.23 -11.18 1.68
CA ILE A 18 -6.00 -10.04 1.16
C ILE A 18 -6.14 -10.11 -0.36
N PHE A 19 -5.05 -10.42 -1.08
CA PHE A 19 -4.97 -10.25 -2.53
C PHE A 19 -5.08 -11.55 -3.32
N GLY A 20 -5.24 -12.70 -2.64
CA GLY A 20 -5.48 -13.99 -3.29
C GLY A 20 -6.81 -14.09 -4.05
N SER A 21 -7.68 -13.07 -3.99
CA SER A 21 -8.94 -13.01 -4.71
C SER A 21 -8.98 -11.87 -5.74
N ASN A 22 -9.61 -12.15 -6.88
CA ASN A 22 -9.94 -11.14 -7.90
C ASN A 22 -11.25 -10.42 -7.61
N GLN A 23 -11.83 -10.60 -6.41
CA GLN A 23 -13.08 -9.94 -6.00
C GLN A 23 -12.79 -8.85 -4.98
N LEU A 24 -12.99 -7.59 -5.37
CA LEU A 24 -12.71 -6.44 -4.51
C LEU A 24 -13.43 -6.51 -3.15
N ALA A 25 -14.69 -6.99 -3.13
CA ALA A 25 -15.44 -7.20 -1.90
C ALA A 25 -14.75 -8.15 -0.91
N GLN A 26 -14.14 -9.24 -1.43
CA GLN A 26 -13.38 -10.18 -0.60
C GLN A 26 -12.09 -9.54 -0.08
N ASN A 27 -11.41 -8.72 -0.90
CA ASN A 27 -10.18 -8.04 -0.50
C ASN A 27 -10.45 -7.00 0.60
N ILE A 28 -11.55 -6.25 0.50
CA ILE A 28 -12.00 -5.30 1.54
C ILE A 28 -12.26 -6.04 2.86
N GLY A 29 -13.02 -7.14 2.80
CA GLY A 29 -13.32 -7.96 3.97
C GLY A 29 -12.09 -8.59 4.60
N ALA A 30 -11.16 -9.10 3.78
CA ALA A 30 -9.90 -9.66 4.24
C ALA A 30 -9.05 -8.61 4.97
N SER A 31 -8.90 -7.42 4.40
CA SER A 31 -8.21 -6.29 5.03
C SER A 31 -8.85 -5.89 6.37
N GLU A 32 -10.17 -5.99 6.47
CA GLU A 32 -10.88 -5.74 7.72
C GLU A 32 -10.57 -6.79 8.79
N LEU A 33 -10.61 -8.07 8.43
CA LEU A 33 -10.31 -9.17 9.34
C LEU A 33 -8.87 -9.11 9.86
N VAL A 34 -7.89 -8.79 9.00
CA VAL A 34 -6.49 -8.61 9.39
C VAL A 34 -6.35 -7.54 10.47
N ALA A 35 -6.97 -6.38 10.27
CA ALA A 35 -6.87 -5.31 11.25
C ALA A 35 -7.59 -5.65 12.56
N GLN A 36 -8.80 -6.23 12.51
CA GLN A 36 -9.53 -6.62 13.72
C GLN A 36 -8.72 -7.62 14.56
N ALA A 37 -8.02 -8.56 13.92
CA ALA A 37 -7.26 -9.59 14.59
C ALA A 37 -6.16 -9.06 15.52
N THR A 38 -5.61 -7.87 15.24
CA THR A 38 -4.58 -7.25 16.08
C THR A 38 -5.04 -5.97 16.76
N SER A 39 -6.33 -5.65 16.73
CA SER A 39 -6.90 -4.45 17.35
C SER A 39 -8.17 -4.79 18.12
N LYS A 40 -9.34 -4.72 17.47
CA LYS A 40 -10.65 -4.98 18.07
C LYS A 40 -10.70 -6.31 18.82
N TRP A 41 -10.22 -7.39 18.22
CA TRP A 41 -10.27 -8.72 18.86
C TRP A 41 -9.33 -8.85 20.05
N VAL A 42 -8.22 -8.11 20.07
CA VAL A 42 -7.36 -8.01 21.26
C VAL A 42 -8.19 -7.46 22.42
N VAL A 43 -8.89 -6.35 22.22
CA VAL A 43 -9.73 -5.74 23.26
C VAL A 43 -10.91 -6.63 23.65
N GLU A 44 -11.60 -7.23 22.68
CA GLU A 44 -12.73 -8.14 22.96
C GLU A 44 -12.27 -9.34 23.81
N VAL A 45 -11.16 -9.98 23.45
CA VAL A 45 -10.64 -11.13 24.22
C VAL A 45 -10.19 -10.72 25.62
N LEU A 46 -9.65 -9.51 25.78
CA LEU A 46 -9.29 -9.00 27.10
C LEU A 46 -10.53 -8.72 27.97
N ASN A 47 -11.59 -8.15 27.38
CA ASN A 47 -12.86 -7.93 28.08
C ASN A 47 -13.55 -9.27 28.44
N ASP A 48 -13.62 -10.20 27.50
CA ASP A 48 -14.27 -11.51 27.69
C ASP A 48 -13.54 -12.37 28.74
N GLY A 49 -12.23 -12.17 28.89
CA GLY A 49 -11.42 -12.78 29.94
C GLY A 49 -11.45 -12.04 31.28
N GLU A 50 -12.24 -10.96 31.40
CA GLU A 50 -12.36 -10.10 32.59
C GLU A 50 -11.02 -9.55 33.11
N PHE A 51 -10.05 -9.36 32.22
CA PHE A 51 -8.73 -8.85 32.61
C PHE A 51 -8.81 -7.37 33.03
N ASN A 52 -8.04 -6.97 34.05
CA ASN A 52 -7.83 -5.55 34.30
C ASN A 52 -6.79 -4.97 33.32
N HIS A 53 -7.26 -4.22 32.32
CA HIS A 53 -6.41 -3.69 31.24
C HIS A 53 -6.61 -2.20 30.91
N ASN A 54 -5.67 -1.67 30.13
CA ASN A 54 -5.61 -0.27 29.72
C ASN A 54 -6.18 0.02 28.32
N ALA A 55 -6.63 -0.99 27.57
CA ALA A 55 -7.14 -0.79 26.20
C ALA A 55 -8.67 -0.71 26.13
N ARG A 56 -9.22 0.14 25.25
CA ARG A 56 -10.65 0.17 24.91
C ARG A 56 -10.87 0.31 23.41
N TRP A 57 -11.93 -0.29 22.88
CA TRP A 57 -12.31 -0.15 21.47
C TRP A 57 -13.14 1.13 21.28
N ASN A 58 -12.64 2.07 20.49
CA ASN A 58 -13.40 3.25 20.08
C ASN A 58 -14.06 3.00 18.72
N SER A 59 -15.37 2.76 18.75
CA SER A 59 -16.18 2.52 17.55
C SER A 59 -16.25 3.72 16.59
N ARG A 60 -16.12 4.96 17.09
CA ARG A 60 -16.16 6.17 16.26
C ARG A 60 -14.86 6.41 15.49
N LYS A 61 -13.72 6.08 16.10
CA LYS A 61 -12.39 6.18 15.45
C LYS A 61 -11.99 4.89 14.73
N TYR A 62 -12.72 3.81 14.96
CA TYR A 62 -12.39 2.47 14.48
C TYR A 62 -10.99 2.03 14.92
N ASP A 63 -10.67 2.30 16.18
CA ASP A 63 -9.31 2.18 16.71
C ASP A 63 -9.30 1.80 18.19
N VAL A 64 -8.16 1.29 18.65
CA VAL A 64 -7.91 1.04 20.07
C VAL A 64 -7.40 2.32 20.71
N GLU A 65 -8.06 2.73 21.80
CA GLU A 65 -7.57 3.80 22.67
C GLU A 65 -6.92 3.18 23.90
N LEU A 66 -5.72 3.65 24.22
CA LEU A 66 -4.97 3.23 25.40
C LEU A 66 -5.13 4.29 26.50
N ASP A 67 -5.60 3.86 27.66
CA ASP A 67 -5.73 4.68 28.86
C ASP A 67 -4.40 4.74 29.60
N MET A 68 -3.65 5.81 29.35
CA MET A 68 -2.34 6.06 29.94
C MET A 68 -2.42 6.26 31.46
N THR A 69 -3.58 6.66 32.00
CA THR A 69 -3.72 6.90 33.46
C THR A 69 -3.68 5.59 34.25
N LYS A 70 -4.09 4.49 33.62
CA LYS A 70 -4.01 3.14 34.19
C LYS A 70 -2.61 2.55 34.17
N ASP A 71 -1.69 3.08 33.36
CA ASP A 71 -0.33 2.54 33.30
C ASP A 71 0.45 2.73 34.61
N ALA A 72 0.09 3.75 35.40
CA ALA A 72 0.69 4.06 36.70
C ALA A 72 -0.07 3.45 37.89
N GLN A 73 -1.17 2.74 37.66
CA GLN A 73 -1.97 2.13 38.73
C GLN A 73 -1.42 0.74 39.12
N ASP A 74 -1.28 0.50 40.41
CA ASP A 74 -1.04 -0.84 40.94
C ASP A 74 -2.26 -1.75 40.68
N GLY A 75 -2.01 -2.97 40.20
CA GLY A 75 -3.05 -3.97 39.93
C GLY A 75 -3.48 -4.12 38.47
N LEU A 76 -2.82 -3.47 37.51
CA LEU A 76 -3.02 -3.70 36.08
C LEU A 76 -2.48 -5.10 35.69
N GLU A 77 -3.36 -6.00 35.28
CA GLU A 77 -2.99 -7.36 34.85
C GLU A 77 -2.41 -7.37 33.43
N VAL A 78 -2.97 -6.52 32.55
CA VAL A 78 -2.57 -6.47 31.14
C VAL A 78 -2.34 -5.04 30.67
N ARG A 79 -1.11 -4.75 30.25
CA ARG A 79 -0.73 -3.50 29.61
C ARG A 79 -0.56 -3.71 28.11
N VAL A 80 -1.50 -3.21 27.33
CA VAL A 80 -1.35 -3.13 25.87
C VAL A 80 -0.40 -1.98 25.56
N ILE A 81 0.76 -2.28 24.97
CA ILE A 81 1.79 -1.27 24.64
C ILE A 81 1.42 -0.59 23.32
N PHE A 82 1.15 -1.36 22.28
CA PHE A 82 0.61 -0.83 21.02
C PHE A 82 -0.21 -1.90 20.28
N THR A 83 -1.11 -1.44 19.41
CA THR A 83 -1.87 -2.25 18.46
C THR A 83 -1.96 -1.51 17.13
N GLY A 84 -1.74 -2.17 16.01
CA GLY A 84 -1.88 -1.58 14.67
C GLY A 84 -0.97 -2.22 13.64
N GLY A 85 -1.25 -1.98 12.35
CA GLY A 85 -0.42 -2.48 11.24
C GLY A 85 -0.26 -4.00 11.21
N GLY A 86 -1.28 -4.75 11.68
CA GLY A 86 -1.21 -6.21 11.75
C GLY A 86 -0.38 -6.76 12.92
N ASN A 87 -0.01 -5.92 13.89
CA ASN A 87 0.80 -6.27 15.07
C ASN A 87 0.18 -5.77 16.39
N ALA A 88 0.48 -6.46 17.49
CA ALA A 88 0.19 -6.00 18.85
C ALA A 88 1.27 -6.44 19.84
N LEU A 89 1.75 -5.52 20.67
CA LEU A 89 2.69 -5.80 21.77
C LEU A 89 1.98 -5.59 23.10
N ILE A 90 1.98 -6.62 23.94
CA ILE A 90 1.18 -6.70 25.16
C ILE A 90 2.06 -7.24 26.29
N LEU A 91 1.94 -6.67 27.48
CA LEU A 91 2.64 -7.08 28.67
C LEU A 91 1.64 -7.59 29.70
N PHE A 92 1.82 -8.84 30.15
CA PHE A 92 0.99 -9.51 31.15
C PHE A 92 1.72 -9.61 32.49
N SER A 93 0.97 -9.54 33.59
CA SER A 93 1.46 -9.75 34.97
C SER A 93 2.14 -11.11 35.18
N ASP A 94 1.73 -12.12 34.43
CA ASP A 94 2.16 -13.51 34.54
C ASP A 94 2.00 -14.27 33.20
N ASP A 95 2.64 -15.44 33.09
CA ASP A 95 2.63 -16.23 31.85
C ASP A 95 1.33 -17.02 31.61
N ASP A 96 0.57 -17.34 32.67
CA ASP A 96 -0.69 -18.08 32.56
C ASP A 96 -1.77 -17.20 31.94
N SER A 97 -1.85 -15.94 32.34
CA SER A 97 -2.70 -14.92 31.74
C SER A 97 -2.37 -14.72 30.26
N ALA A 98 -1.09 -14.61 29.91
CA ALA A 98 -0.64 -14.54 28.52
C ALA A 98 -1.03 -15.80 27.72
N GLN A 99 -0.98 -16.98 28.34
CA GLN A 99 -1.41 -18.24 27.73
C GLN A 99 -2.91 -18.27 27.42
N LYS A 100 -3.73 -17.91 28.40
CA LYS A 100 -5.19 -17.87 28.28
C LYS A 100 -5.61 -16.91 27.16
N PHE A 101 -5.02 -15.72 27.14
CA PHE A 101 -5.23 -14.75 26.07
C PHE A 101 -4.83 -15.31 24.70
N THR A 102 -3.65 -15.95 24.60
CA THR A 102 -3.17 -16.55 23.34
C THR A 102 -4.15 -17.60 22.80
N GLN A 103 -4.65 -18.48 23.66
CA GLN A 103 -5.62 -19.52 23.28
C GLN A 103 -6.94 -18.90 22.81
N ALA A 104 -7.45 -17.90 23.54
CA ALA A 104 -8.70 -17.23 23.19
C ALA A 104 -8.58 -16.45 21.87
N LEU A 105 -7.52 -15.68 21.67
CA LEU A 105 -7.30 -14.90 20.44
C LEU A 105 -7.09 -15.80 19.22
N SER A 106 -6.25 -16.83 19.34
CA SER A 106 -6.01 -17.78 18.24
C SER A 106 -7.26 -18.57 17.87
N LYS A 107 -8.06 -19.00 18.86
CA LYS A 107 -9.36 -19.64 18.64
C LYS A 107 -10.33 -18.69 17.93
N LYS A 108 -10.43 -17.45 18.38
CA LYS A 108 -11.30 -16.44 17.76
C LYS A 108 -10.91 -16.20 16.30
N ALA A 109 -9.62 -16.05 16.00
CA ALA A 109 -9.14 -15.88 14.64
C ALA A 109 -9.44 -17.09 13.73
N LEU A 110 -9.33 -18.31 14.26
CA LEU A 110 -9.67 -19.52 13.52
C LEU A 110 -11.14 -19.56 13.08
N PHE A 111 -12.07 -19.06 13.92
CA PHE A 111 -13.50 -19.04 13.62
C PHE A 111 -13.94 -17.83 12.80
N GLU A 112 -13.45 -16.63 13.15
CA GLU A 112 -13.90 -15.37 12.54
C GLU A 112 -13.10 -14.98 11.28
N ALA A 113 -11.87 -15.48 11.11
CA ALA A 113 -11.06 -15.29 9.91
C ALA A 113 -10.36 -16.59 9.46
N PRO A 114 -11.12 -17.62 9.02
CA PRO A 114 -10.53 -18.86 8.52
C PRO A 114 -9.51 -18.58 7.41
N GLY A 115 -8.32 -19.16 7.53
CA GLY A 115 -7.21 -18.95 6.59
C GLY A 115 -6.21 -17.87 7.03
N LEU A 116 -6.62 -16.89 7.86
CA LEU A 116 -5.71 -15.89 8.41
C LEU A 116 -4.74 -16.55 9.39
N GLN A 117 -3.44 -16.28 9.22
CA GLN A 117 -2.41 -16.86 10.08
C GLN A 117 -1.96 -15.86 11.14
N LEU A 118 -2.15 -16.21 12.41
CA LEU A 118 -1.58 -15.49 13.55
C LEU A 118 -0.30 -16.18 14.04
N VAL A 119 0.76 -15.40 14.19
CA VAL A 119 1.99 -15.81 14.89
C VAL A 119 2.04 -15.07 16.20
N ILE A 120 2.08 -15.83 17.29
CA ILE A 120 2.14 -15.28 18.64
C ILE A 120 3.39 -15.83 19.31
N LYS A 121 4.21 -14.94 19.88
CA LYS A 121 5.38 -15.30 20.66
C LYS A 121 5.35 -14.57 21.98
N ARG A 122 5.74 -15.26 23.05
CA ARG A 122 5.85 -14.74 24.41
C ARG A 122 7.25 -14.96 24.97
N ARG A 123 7.70 -14.04 25.83
CA ARG A 123 9.00 -14.08 26.50
C ARG A 123 8.85 -13.58 27.94
N LYS A 124 9.53 -14.24 28.88
CA LYS A 124 9.61 -13.78 30.27
C LYS A 124 10.30 -12.42 30.36
N PHE A 125 9.82 -11.57 31.25
CA PHE A 125 10.32 -10.22 31.46
C PHE A 125 10.30 -9.89 32.95
N ASP A 126 11.45 -9.50 33.51
CA ASP A 126 11.55 -8.96 34.87
C ASP A 126 11.73 -7.43 34.79
N PRO A 127 10.71 -6.62 35.13
CA PRO A 127 10.81 -5.17 35.04
C PRO A 127 11.88 -4.55 35.95
N GLN A 128 12.38 -5.27 36.95
CA GLN A 128 13.43 -4.80 37.86
C GLN A 128 14.83 -5.11 37.34
N GLN A 129 14.99 -6.04 36.40
CA GLN A 129 16.30 -6.46 35.90
C GLN A 129 16.47 -6.19 34.40
N ASP A 130 15.38 -6.33 33.64
CA ASP A 130 15.39 -6.29 32.19
C ASP A 130 15.04 -4.91 31.65
N ALA A 131 15.75 -4.53 30.58
CA ALA A 131 15.32 -3.44 29.71
C ALA A 131 14.30 -3.96 28.68
N LEU A 132 13.10 -3.40 28.70
CA LEU A 132 11.99 -3.75 27.82
C LEU A 132 12.35 -3.60 26.34
N SER A 133 13.17 -2.61 25.99
CA SER A 133 13.67 -2.41 24.62
C SER A 133 14.50 -3.59 24.11
N VAL A 134 15.31 -4.20 24.98
CA VAL A 134 16.13 -5.37 24.66
C VAL A 134 15.24 -6.60 24.51
N CYS A 135 14.33 -6.82 25.47
CA CYS A 135 13.38 -7.93 25.42
C CYS A 135 12.45 -7.85 24.20
N HIS A 136 11.97 -6.66 23.84
CA HIS A 136 11.17 -6.44 22.64
C HIS A 136 11.95 -6.77 21.36
N ARG A 137 13.21 -6.32 21.25
CA ARG A 137 14.08 -6.62 20.10
C ARG A 137 14.35 -8.12 19.95
N GLU A 138 14.60 -8.79 21.06
CA GLU A 138 14.76 -10.25 21.08
C GLU A 138 13.47 -10.97 20.67
N LEU A 139 12.33 -10.51 21.18
CA LEU A 139 11.02 -11.08 20.86
C LEU A 139 10.68 -10.95 19.37
N ILE A 140 11.03 -9.84 18.72
CA ILE A 140 10.91 -9.67 17.26
C ILE A 140 11.74 -10.73 16.52
N ARG A 141 12.99 -10.99 16.95
CA ARG A 141 13.86 -12.00 16.33
C ARG A 141 13.28 -13.41 16.49
N GLU A 142 12.83 -13.75 17.69
CA GLU A 142 12.21 -15.05 17.96
C GLU A 142 10.92 -15.26 17.16
N LEU A 143 10.11 -14.21 17.01
CA LEU A 143 8.90 -14.26 16.21
C LEU A 143 9.24 -14.44 14.71
N ALA A 144 10.26 -13.75 14.21
CA ALA A 144 10.74 -13.92 12.84
C ALA A 144 11.21 -15.36 12.58
N GLN A 145 11.94 -15.97 13.51
CA GLN A 145 12.32 -17.39 13.42
C GLN A 145 11.08 -18.30 13.45
N ARG A 146 10.11 -18.00 14.32
CA ARG A 146 8.86 -18.76 14.42
C ARG A 146 8.03 -18.74 13.14
N LYS A 147 8.08 -17.66 12.35
CA LYS A 147 7.43 -17.59 11.03
C LYS A 147 8.02 -18.61 10.04
N LEU A 148 9.31 -18.91 10.14
CA LEU A 148 10.01 -19.87 9.29
C LEU A 148 9.78 -21.31 9.75
N ASP A 149 9.87 -21.55 11.07
CA ASP A 149 9.89 -22.91 11.62
C ASP A 149 8.50 -23.46 11.99
N ARG A 150 7.42 -22.68 11.78
CA ARG A 150 6.07 -23.16 12.09
C ARG A 150 5.62 -24.23 11.08
N LYS A 151 4.93 -25.24 11.59
CA LYS A 151 4.14 -26.14 10.74
C LYS A 151 2.86 -25.40 10.35
N PRO A 152 2.61 -25.15 9.05
CA PRO A 152 1.37 -24.55 8.62
C PRO A 152 0.20 -25.46 8.96
N SER A 153 -0.94 -24.85 9.33
CA SER A 153 -2.19 -25.60 9.44
C SER A 153 -2.64 -26.01 8.04
N VAL A 154 -2.77 -27.31 7.80
CA VAL A 154 -3.26 -27.84 6.52
C VAL A 154 -4.76 -28.08 6.68
N PRO A 155 -5.63 -27.35 5.95
CA PRO A 155 -7.06 -27.60 6.01
C PRO A 155 -7.38 -28.97 5.43
N LEU A 156 -8.38 -29.65 6.00
CA LEU A 156 -8.93 -30.88 5.41
C LEU A 156 -9.51 -30.54 4.03
N LEU A 157 -9.06 -31.22 2.96
CA LEU A 157 -9.43 -30.94 1.56
C LEU A 157 -10.82 -31.46 1.17
N GLY A 158 -11.74 -31.59 2.13
CA GLY A 158 -13.07 -32.13 1.89
C GLY A 158 -13.09 -33.65 1.74
N LEU A 159 -14.29 -34.21 1.70
CA LEU A 159 -14.56 -35.64 1.42
C LEU A 159 -15.16 -35.77 0.01
N GLY A 160 -15.34 -36.99 -0.50
CA GLY A 160 -15.87 -37.23 -1.87
C GLY A 160 -17.28 -36.65 -2.15
N VAL A 161 -17.99 -36.16 -1.13
CA VAL A 161 -19.31 -35.51 -1.23
C VAL A 161 -19.24 -33.99 -1.03
N THR A 162 -18.04 -33.43 -0.87
CA THR A 162 -17.83 -32.00 -0.60
C THR A 162 -17.67 -31.24 -1.90
N ALA A 163 -18.52 -30.24 -2.12
CA ALA A 163 -18.37 -29.33 -3.25
C ALA A 163 -17.25 -28.32 -3.02
N GLU A 164 -16.62 -27.86 -4.10
CA GLU A 164 -15.52 -26.88 -4.06
C GLU A 164 -16.03 -25.44 -4.09
N CYS A 165 -15.32 -24.56 -3.39
CA CYS A 165 -15.54 -23.13 -3.45
C CYS A 165 -15.12 -22.57 -4.81
N ALA A 166 -15.99 -21.79 -5.44
CA ALA A 166 -15.78 -21.17 -6.74
C ALA A 166 -14.57 -20.22 -6.82
N TYR A 167 -14.10 -19.72 -5.67
CA TYR A 167 -13.01 -18.73 -5.60
C TYR A 167 -11.68 -19.31 -5.10
N THR A 168 -11.73 -20.26 -4.16
CA THR A 168 -10.53 -20.74 -3.46
C THR A 168 -10.23 -22.22 -3.70
N GLY A 169 -11.14 -22.97 -4.33
CA GLY A 169 -11.03 -24.44 -4.44
C GLY A 169 -11.16 -25.20 -3.11
N LYS A 170 -11.25 -24.50 -1.97
CA LYS A 170 -11.44 -25.12 -0.65
C LYS A 170 -12.88 -25.66 -0.50
N PRO A 171 -13.13 -26.58 0.45
CA PRO A 171 -14.48 -27.04 0.78
C PRO A 171 -15.50 -25.92 0.93
N ALA A 172 -16.61 -26.03 0.19
CA ALA A 172 -17.73 -25.11 0.31
C ALA A 172 -18.55 -25.36 1.58
N VAL A 173 -18.95 -24.28 2.24
CA VAL A 173 -19.77 -24.29 3.48
C VAL A 173 -21.01 -23.41 3.37
N GLY A 174 -21.26 -22.85 2.17
CA GLY A 174 -22.39 -21.97 1.92
C GLY A 174 -22.42 -21.46 0.48
N VAL A 175 -23.31 -20.50 0.25
CA VAL A 175 -23.49 -19.81 -1.03
C VAL A 175 -23.24 -18.32 -0.84
N ASP A 176 -22.68 -17.69 -1.86
CA ASP A 176 -22.59 -16.24 -1.97
C ASP A 176 -23.96 -15.70 -2.42
N THR A 177 -24.77 -15.27 -1.45
CA THR A 177 -26.10 -14.71 -1.71
C THR A 177 -26.05 -13.32 -2.33
N GLU A 178 -24.92 -12.63 -2.21
CA GLU A 178 -24.76 -11.21 -2.54
C GLU A 178 -24.28 -11.01 -3.99
N THR A 179 -23.65 -12.02 -4.60
CA THR A 179 -23.35 -11.98 -6.04
C THR A 179 -24.66 -12.01 -6.86
N PRO A 180 -24.91 -11.04 -7.75
CA PRO A 180 -26.09 -11.01 -8.60
C PRO A 180 -26.19 -12.25 -9.52
N GLY A 181 -27.41 -12.68 -9.83
CA GLY A 181 -27.68 -13.81 -10.72
C GLY A 181 -28.43 -14.97 -10.07
N GLU A 182 -29.02 -15.83 -10.91
CA GLU A 182 -29.83 -16.98 -10.48
C GLU A 182 -28.99 -18.08 -9.81
N ARG A 183 -27.75 -18.27 -10.29
CA ARG A 183 -26.86 -19.32 -9.79
C ARG A 183 -25.85 -18.72 -8.82
N LYS A 184 -26.10 -18.89 -7.52
CA LYS A 184 -25.25 -18.37 -6.45
C LYS A 184 -23.96 -19.19 -6.30
N PRO A 185 -22.76 -18.58 -6.38
CA PRO A 185 -21.49 -19.30 -6.24
C PRO A 185 -21.36 -20.02 -4.89
N LEU A 186 -20.81 -21.23 -4.89
CA LEU A 186 -20.46 -21.94 -3.66
C LEU A 186 -19.20 -21.32 -3.02
N ILE A 187 -19.23 -21.12 -1.70
CA ILE A 187 -18.16 -20.41 -0.98
C ILE A 187 -17.62 -21.18 0.22
N SER A 188 -16.30 -21.05 0.42
CA SER A 188 -15.59 -21.59 1.58
C SER A 188 -15.80 -20.71 2.82
N SER A 189 -15.41 -21.23 3.99
CA SER A 189 -15.51 -20.50 5.26
C SER A 189 -14.72 -19.20 5.26
N GLU A 190 -13.55 -19.20 4.61
CA GLU A 190 -12.72 -18.01 4.39
C GLU A 190 -13.46 -16.94 3.59
N VAL A 191 -14.02 -17.29 2.43
CA VAL A 191 -14.74 -16.33 1.58
C VAL A 191 -15.97 -15.80 2.30
N LYS A 192 -16.71 -16.68 2.99
CA LYS A 192 -17.89 -16.29 3.79
C LYS A 192 -17.53 -15.27 4.88
N ALA A 193 -16.42 -15.49 5.59
CA ALA A 193 -15.93 -14.56 6.61
C ALA A 193 -15.52 -13.21 6.01
N LYS A 194 -14.79 -13.22 4.89
CA LYS A 194 -14.41 -12.00 4.16
C LYS A 194 -15.65 -11.20 3.73
N LEU A 195 -16.62 -11.85 3.08
CA LEU A 195 -17.86 -11.18 2.67
C LEU A 195 -18.62 -10.60 3.87
N LYS A 196 -18.73 -11.33 4.99
CA LYS A 196 -19.35 -10.81 6.23
C LYS A 196 -18.66 -9.56 6.78
N ALA A 197 -17.33 -9.46 6.64
CA ALA A 197 -16.54 -8.33 7.14
C ALA A 197 -16.47 -7.12 6.20
N ARG A 198 -16.93 -7.26 4.95
CA ARG A 198 -16.77 -6.25 3.89
C ARG A 198 -17.39 -4.88 4.24
N LYS A 199 -18.57 -4.88 4.88
CA LYS A 199 -19.29 -3.65 5.26
C LYS A 199 -18.52 -2.87 6.31
N LYS A 200 -18.06 -3.59 7.35
CA LYS A 200 -17.20 -3.05 8.40
C LYS A 200 -15.90 -2.45 7.84
N GLY A 201 -15.26 -3.14 6.88
CA GLY A 201 -14.05 -2.61 6.21
C GLY A 201 -14.32 -1.35 5.42
N HIS A 202 -15.49 -1.25 4.80
CA HIS A 202 -15.90 -0.06 4.06
C HIS A 202 -16.22 1.13 4.98
N GLU A 203 -16.91 0.89 6.11
CA GLU A 203 -17.16 1.90 7.15
C GLU A 203 -15.85 2.42 7.76
N ARG A 204 -14.91 1.52 8.07
CA ARG A 204 -13.57 1.90 8.55
C ARG A 204 -12.86 2.82 7.58
N LEU A 205 -12.87 2.49 6.29
CA LEU A 205 -12.22 3.33 5.27
C LEU A 205 -12.82 4.75 5.26
N LYS A 206 -14.14 4.90 5.36
CA LYS A 206 -14.82 6.20 5.39
C LYS A 206 -14.42 7.05 6.61
N ILE A 207 -14.01 6.44 7.72
CA ILE A 207 -13.52 7.17 8.90
C ILE A 207 -12.12 7.75 8.63
N HIS A 208 -11.24 6.98 7.98
CA HIS A 208 -9.88 7.44 7.65
C HIS A 208 -9.87 8.45 6.49
N ALA A 209 -10.69 8.20 5.47
CA ALA A 209 -10.86 9.03 4.29
C ALA A 209 -12.34 9.39 4.10
N PRO A 210 -12.85 10.38 4.86
CA PRO A 210 -14.23 10.81 4.74
C PRO A 210 -14.49 11.41 3.35
N LEU A 211 -15.65 11.07 2.79
CA LEU A 211 -16.15 11.59 1.53
C LEU A 211 -17.41 12.44 1.78
N PRO A 212 -17.71 13.42 0.91
CA PRO A 212 -19.00 14.10 0.94
C PRO A 212 -20.16 13.11 0.76
N GLU A 213 -21.33 13.44 1.31
CA GLU A 213 -22.48 12.52 1.41
C GLU A 213 -22.93 11.90 0.08
N LYS A 214 -22.84 12.66 -1.02
CA LYS A 214 -23.22 12.20 -2.36
C LYS A 214 -22.16 11.29 -3.02
N PHE A 215 -21.03 11.04 -2.35
CA PHE A 215 -19.93 10.25 -2.87
C PHE A 215 -19.69 8.98 -2.06
N ASP A 216 -19.17 7.97 -2.74
CA ASP A 216 -18.67 6.76 -2.14
C ASP A 216 -17.40 6.26 -2.84
N PHE A 217 -16.74 5.25 -2.30
CA PHE A 217 -15.65 4.54 -2.95
C PHE A 217 -16.18 3.40 -3.81
N VAL A 218 -15.53 3.15 -4.95
CA VAL A 218 -15.80 1.97 -5.78
C VAL A 218 -15.76 0.67 -4.95
N TYR A 219 -16.61 -0.29 -5.32
CA TYR A 219 -16.78 -1.58 -4.62
C TYR A 219 -16.54 -2.81 -5.50
N ASN A 220 -16.40 -2.63 -6.81
CA ASN A 220 -16.10 -3.68 -7.80
C ASN A 220 -15.02 -3.18 -8.77
N PHE A 221 -14.07 -4.05 -9.14
CA PHE A 221 -13.04 -3.71 -10.12
C PHE A 221 -13.61 -3.27 -11.47
N ASP A 222 -14.76 -3.81 -11.88
CA ASP A 222 -15.42 -3.45 -13.14
C ASP A 222 -16.00 -2.03 -13.16
N HIS A 223 -16.02 -1.35 -12.00
CA HIS A 223 -16.48 0.03 -11.88
C HIS A 223 -15.30 1.04 -11.92
N PHE A 224 -14.05 0.59 -12.11
CA PHE A 224 -12.96 1.50 -12.43
C PHE A 224 -12.95 1.76 -13.95
N GLY A 225 -13.40 2.96 -14.36
CA GLY A 225 -13.43 3.41 -15.75
C GLY A 225 -14.76 3.18 -16.48
N THR A 226 -14.76 3.35 -17.80
CA THR A 226 -15.95 3.24 -18.65
C THR A 226 -16.22 1.79 -19.07
N LYS A 227 -17.46 1.31 -18.92
CA LYS A 227 -17.85 -0.01 -19.43
C LYS A 227 -17.72 -0.07 -20.96
N GLY A 228 -17.02 -1.08 -21.48
CA GLY A 228 -16.87 -1.33 -22.92
C GLY A 228 -15.62 -0.71 -23.55
N GLU A 229 -14.88 0.13 -22.82
CA GLU A 229 -13.55 0.60 -23.23
C GLU A 229 -12.45 -0.27 -22.60
N SER A 230 -11.24 -0.26 -23.16
CA SER A 230 -10.08 -0.89 -22.50
C SER A 230 -9.78 -0.12 -21.21
N THR A 231 -10.34 -0.58 -20.09
CA THR A 231 -10.10 0.01 -18.78
C THR A 231 -8.80 -0.53 -18.20
N TYR A 232 -8.03 0.39 -17.63
CA TYR A 232 -6.79 0.09 -16.92
C TYR A 232 -7.01 0.33 -15.44
N LEU A 233 -6.40 -0.54 -14.63
CA LEU A 233 -6.36 -0.47 -13.20
C LEU A 233 -4.93 -0.15 -12.76
N ALA A 234 -4.75 0.83 -11.89
CA ALA A 234 -3.49 1.04 -11.21
C ALA A 234 -3.56 0.41 -9.81
N VAL A 235 -2.62 -0.47 -9.52
CA VAL A 235 -2.35 -0.99 -8.18
C VAL A 235 -1.10 -0.30 -7.67
N ILE A 236 -1.25 0.45 -6.58
CA ILE A 236 -0.18 1.23 -5.95
C ILE A 236 0.09 0.59 -4.60
N HIS A 237 1.30 0.10 -4.38
CA HIS A 237 1.74 -0.36 -3.07
C HIS A 237 2.80 0.59 -2.53
N THR A 238 2.64 1.04 -1.29
CA THR A 238 3.54 1.96 -0.61
C THR A 238 3.99 1.39 0.73
N ASP A 239 5.27 1.57 1.06
CA ASP A 239 5.89 1.06 2.28
C ASP A 239 6.79 2.13 2.90
N GLY A 240 6.69 2.31 4.22
CA GLY A 240 7.53 3.21 5.00
C GLY A 240 8.99 2.74 5.06
N ASN A 241 9.92 3.67 4.90
CA ASN A 241 11.34 3.32 4.83
C ASN A 241 11.94 3.11 6.23
N GLY A 242 12.51 1.92 6.45
CA GLY A 242 13.37 1.65 7.59
C GLY A 242 12.67 1.55 8.94
N MET A 243 11.35 1.34 9.00
CA MET A 243 10.58 1.38 10.27
C MET A 243 11.15 0.46 11.36
N GLY A 244 11.56 -0.77 11.03
CA GLY A 244 12.23 -1.65 11.99
C GLY A 244 13.58 -1.12 12.52
N LYS A 245 14.36 -0.43 11.67
CA LYS A 245 15.61 0.23 12.11
C LYS A 245 15.33 1.43 13.00
N ARG A 246 14.26 2.17 12.73
CA ARG A 246 13.82 3.33 13.52
C ARG A 246 13.34 2.90 14.90
N ILE A 247 12.53 1.84 14.98
CA ILE A 247 12.13 1.22 16.26
C ILE A 247 13.37 0.75 17.04
N LYS A 248 14.37 0.16 16.37
CA LYS A 248 15.64 -0.21 17.00
C LYS A 248 16.38 1.02 17.56
N LYS A 249 16.51 2.09 16.78
CA LYS A 249 17.16 3.34 17.19
C LYS A 249 16.46 4.02 18.37
N ILE A 250 15.12 3.95 18.42
CA ILE A 250 14.34 4.38 19.59
C ILE A 250 14.71 3.51 20.80
N GLY A 251 14.70 2.18 20.64
CA GLY A 251 15.05 1.25 21.73
C GLY A 251 16.48 1.43 22.27
N ASP A 252 17.44 1.77 21.41
CA ASP A 252 18.84 2.02 21.80
C ASP A 252 19.00 3.23 22.75
N LYS A 253 18.00 4.12 22.85
CA LYS A 253 17.98 5.23 23.84
C LYS A 253 17.55 4.78 25.26
N TYR A 254 16.94 3.60 25.40
CA TYR A 254 16.30 3.11 26.62
C TYR A 254 16.78 1.71 26.99
N LEU A 255 18.09 1.56 27.25
CA LEU A 255 18.76 0.27 27.49
C LEU A 255 18.81 -0.17 28.96
N ASN A 256 18.20 0.57 29.88
CA ASN A 256 18.11 0.22 31.30
C ASN A 256 16.64 0.01 31.72
N ASN A 257 16.45 -0.79 32.77
CA ASN A 257 15.16 -1.10 33.39
C ASN A 257 14.38 0.15 33.86
N GLU A 258 15.08 1.14 34.42
CA GLU A 258 14.49 2.40 34.91
C GLU A 258 13.75 3.18 33.82
N LYS A 259 14.13 2.99 32.55
CA LYS A 259 13.54 3.67 31.39
C LYS A 259 12.43 2.88 30.68
N ASN A 260 11.95 1.78 31.26
CA ASN A 260 10.92 0.95 30.63
C ASN A 260 9.64 1.74 30.32
N ALA A 261 9.21 2.64 31.20
CA ALA A 261 8.05 3.50 30.99
C ALA A 261 8.29 4.54 29.87
N ASP A 262 9.47 5.15 29.83
CA ASP A 262 9.85 6.10 28.77
C ASP A 262 9.89 5.42 27.40
N TYR A 263 10.39 4.18 27.34
CA TYR A 263 10.40 3.39 26.12
C TYR A 263 8.99 3.12 25.58
N ILE A 264 8.04 2.75 26.46
CA ILE A 264 6.64 2.56 26.09
C ILE A 264 6.05 3.85 25.50
N THR A 265 6.31 4.98 26.17
CA THR A 265 5.84 6.30 25.74
C THR A 265 6.41 6.67 24.37
N ALA A 266 7.72 6.49 24.18
CA ALA A 266 8.39 6.77 22.91
C ALA A 266 7.87 5.88 21.77
N LEU A 267 7.66 4.59 22.02
CA LEU A 267 7.13 3.66 21.02
C LEU A 267 5.70 4.02 20.61
N ARG A 268 4.84 4.38 21.58
CA ARG A 268 3.47 4.83 21.31
C ARG A 268 3.45 6.14 20.51
N ALA A 269 4.28 7.11 20.91
CA ALA A 269 4.40 8.37 20.18
C ALA A 269 4.83 8.15 18.73
N PHE A 270 5.81 7.26 18.51
CA PHE A 270 6.25 6.88 17.17
C PHE A 270 5.14 6.24 16.35
N SER A 271 4.50 5.17 16.85
CA SER A 271 3.39 4.49 16.15
C SER A 271 2.23 5.43 15.83
N ASN A 272 1.86 6.31 16.76
CA ASN A 272 0.81 7.32 16.54
C ASN A 272 1.20 8.35 15.48
N SER A 273 2.46 8.83 15.50
CA SER A 273 2.95 9.78 14.49
C SER A 273 2.94 9.16 13.08
N VAL A 274 3.31 7.88 12.93
CA VAL A 274 3.26 7.16 11.64
C VAL A 274 1.82 7.07 11.13
N LYS A 275 0.88 6.70 12.00
CA LYS A 275 -0.55 6.61 11.66
C LYS A 275 -1.14 7.97 11.26
N GLN A 276 -0.81 9.04 11.99
CA GLN A 276 -1.25 10.39 11.67
C GLN A 276 -0.69 10.86 10.33
N ALA A 277 0.61 10.63 10.08
CA ALA A 277 1.25 10.98 8.82
C ALA A 277 0.56 10.30 7.63
N ALA A 278 0.28 9.00 7.72
CA ALA A 278 -0.42 8.24 6.68
C ALA A 278 -1.87 8.72 6.46
N THR A 279 -2.57 9.03 7.56
CA THR A 279 -3.95 9.55 7.50
C THR A 279 -4.00 10.92 6.84
N ASN A 280 -3.06 11.81 7.17
CA ASN A 280 -2.94 13.13 6.55
C ASN A 280 -2.64 13.00 5.05
N ALA A 281 -1.68 12.14 4.68
CA ALA A 281 -1.32 11.89 3.29
C ALA A 281 -2.50 11.33 2.47
N LEU A 282 -3.25 10.39 3.03
CA LEU A 282 -4.45 9.85 2.40
C LEU A 282 -5.52 10.93 2.20
N ARG A 283 -5.82 11.72 3.23
CA ARG A 283 -6.83 12.78 3.16
C ARG A 283 -6.46 13.85 2.13
N ASN A 284 -5.20 14.27 2.08
CA ASN A 284 -4.72 15.24 1.10
C ASN A 284 -4.72 14.68 -0.33
N THR A 285 -4.49 13.37 -0.48
CA THR A 285 -4.61 12.68 -1.78
C THR A 285 -6.06 12.64 -2.26
N VAL A 286 -7.00 12.31 -1.36
CA VAL A 286 -8.44 12.35 -1.67
C VAL A 286 -8.88 13.78 -2.00
N LYS A 287 -8.45 14.77 -1.21
CA LYS A 287 -8.71 16.18 -1.47
C LYS A 287 -8.25 16.60 -2.87
N MET A 288 -7.05 16.21 -3.28
CA MET A 288 -6.55 16.49 -4.63
C MET A 288 -7.47 15.93 -5.72
N LEU A 289 -8.05 14.74 -5.52
CA LEU A 289 -9.02 14.19 -6.50
C LEU A 289 -10.28 15.05 -6.58
N PHE A 290 -10.80 15.54 -5.45
CA PHE A 290 -11.95 16.46 -5.41
C PHE A 290 -11.63 17.83 -6.02
N ASP A 291 -10.45 18.38 -5.74
CA ASP A 291 -9.99 19.66 -6.30
C ASP A 291 -9.84 19.62 -7.84
N ASN A 292 -9.81 18.41 -8.43
CA ASN A 292 -9.74 18.18 -9.88
C ASN A 292 -11.05 17.63 -10.46
N LEU A 293 -12.16 17.63 -9.71
CA LEU A 293 -13.45 17.27 -10.27
C LEU A 293 -13.98 18.40 -11.17
N SER A 294 -14.60 18.02 -12.28
CA SER A 294 -15.36 18.94 -13.13
C SER A 294 -16.64 19.39 -12.43
N ASP A 295 -17.10 20.59 -12.78
CA ASP A 295 -18.41 21.10 -12.39
C ASP A 295 -19.54 20.26 -13.02
N GLU A 296 -20.72 20.21 -12.36
CA GLU A 296 -21.86 19.36 -12.77
C GLU A 296 -22.60 19.93 -13.99
N GLU A 297 -22.67 19.18 -15.10
CA GLU A 297 -23.66 19.41 -16.18
C GLU A 297 -24.79 18.37 -16.12
N ALA A 298 -24.46 17.10 -15.85
CA ALA A 298 -25.39 16.01 -15.53
C ALA A 298 -24.72 14.95 -14.63
N PRO A 299 -25.47 14.06 -13.93
CA PRO A 299 -24.90 13.09 -13.00
C PRO A 299 -23.83 12.17 -13.59
N ASN A 300 -23.92 11.83 -14.88
CA ASN A 300 -22.98 10.93 -15.56
C ASN A 300 -21.78 11.65 -16.21
N ASP A 301 -21.77 12.99 -16.24
CA ASP A 301 -20.73 13.76 -16.93
C ASP A 301 -19.58 14.17 -16.03
N ARG A 302 -19.69 13.90 -14.72
CA ARG A 302 -18.65 14.22 -13.75
C ARG A 302 -17.37 13.45 -14.04
N LYS A 303 -16.26 14.19 -14.18
CA LYS A 303 -14.93 13.64 -14.49
C LYS A 303 -13.86 14.21 -13.56
N ILE A 304 -12.79 13.47 -13.35
CA ILE A 304 -11.54 13.95 -12.75
C ILE A 304 -10.63 14.41 -13.89
N ALA A 305 -10.14 15.64 -13.79
CA ALA A 305 -9.31 16.32 -14.78
C ALA A 305 -9.87 16.16 -16.21
N ASP A 306 -11.19 16.35 -16.33
CA ASP A 306 -11.99 16.33 -17.57
C ASP A 306 -11.92 15.03 -18.40
N LEU A 307 -11.28 13.98 -17.89
CA LEU A 307 -10.94 12.77 -18.66
C LEU A 307 -11.33 11.45 -17.99
N VAL A 308 -11.28 11.37 -16.66
CA VAL A 308 -11.56 10.11 -15.94
C VAL A 308 -12.99 10.17 -15.40
N PRO A 309 -13.93 9.35 -15.90
CA PRO A 309 -15.32 9.39 -15.46
C PRO A 309 -15.46 8.95 -13.99
N VAL A 310 -16.37 9.60 -13.28
CA VAL A 310 -16.79 9.22 -11.93
C VAL A 310 -18.13 8.51 -12.01
N PRO A 311 -18.17 7.17 -11.91
CA PRO A 311 -19.39 6.40 -12.12
C PRO A 311 -20.49 6.77 -11.12
N TYR A 312 -21.73 6.90 -11.60
CA TYR A 312 -22.90 7.22 -10.80
C TYR A 312 -23.87 6.02 -10.80
N PHE A 313 -24.08 5.39 -9.65
CA PHE A 313 -24.99 4.26 -9.52
C PHE A 313 -25.48 4.08 -8.08
N LYS A 314 -26.55 3.32 -7.92
CA LYS A 314 -27.11 2.93 -6.62
C LYS A 314 -26.65 1.51 -6.27
N ARG A 315 -26.07 1.32 -5.08
CA ARG A 315 -25.87 -0.04 -4.54
C ARG A 315 -27.14 -0.50 -3.83
N GLU A 316 -27.29 -1.81 -3.64
CA GLU A 316 -28.42 -2.38 -2.91
C GLU A 316 -28.57 -1.82 -1.49
N GLU A 317 -27.45 -1.43 -0.87
CA GLU A 317 -27.41 -0.90 0.50
C GLU A 317 -27.64 0.62 0.59
N ASP A 318 -27.66 1.34 -0.53
CA ASP A 318 -27.83 2.80 -0.54
C ASP A 318 -29.31 3.17 -0.78
N ASP A 319 -29.80 4.24 -0.15
CA ASP A 319 -31.15 4.78 -0.39
C ASP A 319 -31.25 5.46 -1.75
N GLU A 320 -30.19 6.19 -2.13
CA GLU A 320 -30.08 7.01 -3.34
C GLU A 320 -28.79 6.70 -4.11
N PRO A 321 -28.75 6.89 -5.45
CA PRO A 321 -27.52 6.74 -6.22
C PRO A 321 -26.45 7.76 -5.82
N LYS A 322 -25.20 7.30 -5.80
CA LYS A 322 -24.01 8.08 -5.41
C LYS A 322 -22.93 8.05 -6.48
N TRP A 323 -22.08 9.07 -6.49
CA TRP A 323 -20.86 9.08 -7.29
C TRP A 323 -19.80 8.23 -6.63
N HIS A 324 -19.25 7.27 -7.36
CA HIS A 324 -18.24 6.36 -6.87
C HIS A 324 -16.87 6.80 -7.35
N LEU A 325 -16.05 7.30 -6.43
CA LEU A 325 -14.71 7.77 -6.73
C LEU A 325 -13.87 6.61 -7.30
N PRO A 326 -13.24 6.75 -8.49
CA PRO A 326 -12.42 5.70 -9.13
C PRO A 326 -11.04 5.56 -8.47
N PHE A 327 -11.03 5.52 -7.14
CA PHE A 327 -9.90 5.35 -6.25
C PHE A 327 -10.40 4.65 -4.98
N ARG A 328 -9.60 3.75 -4.41
CA ARG A 328 -9.91 3.04 -3.17
C ARG A 328 -8.64 2.51 -2.48
N PRO A 329 -8.39 2.89 -1.22
CA PRO A 329 -7.46 2.16 -0.35
C PRO A 329 -8.02 0.79 0.04
N ILE A 330 -7.22 -0.27 -0.14
CA ILE A 330 -7.56 -1.63 0.30
C ILE A 330 -6.85 -1.96 1.60
N VAL A 331 -5.53 -1.79 1.63
CA VAL A 331 -4.70 -1.96 2.85
C VAL A 331 -4.34 -0.58 3.36
N PHE A 332 -4.55 -0.34 4.65
CA PHE A 332 -4.21 0.92 5.31
C PHE A 332 -3.72 0.65 6.73
N GLY A 333 -2.42 0.34 6.86
CA GLY A 333 -1.78 -0.20 8.06
C GLY A 333 -0.81 0.75 8.76
N GLY A 334 -0.90 2.06 8.55
CA GLY A 334 0.11 3.01 9.02
C GLY A 334 1.17 3.23 7.95
N ASP A 335 2.27 2.48 7.96
CA ASP A 335 3.35 2.61 6.99
C ASP A 335 3.18 1.75 5.72
N ASP A 336 2.44 0.65 5.79
CA ASP A 336 2.02 -0.16 4.64
C ASP A 336 0.63 0.28 4.16
N VAL A 337 0.57 0.78 2.92
CA VAL A 337 -0.68 1.19 2.29
C VAL A 337 -0.74 0.70 0.85
N THR A 338 -1.88 0.15 0.46
CA THR A 338 -2.14 -0.29 -0.91
C THR A 338 -3.42 0.33 -1.44
N PHE A 339 -3.31 1.04 -2.56
CA PHE A 339 -4.41 1.68 -3.27
C PHE A 339 -4.72 0.99 -4.59
N VAL A 340 -5.97 1.15 -5.02
CA VAL A 340 -6.41 0.80 -6.35
C VAL A 340 -7.15 1.99 -6.95
N CYS A 341 -6.87 2.34 -8.20
CA CYS A 341 -7.56 3.41 -8.92
C CYS A 341 -7.64 3.12 -10.42
N GLU A 342 -8.34 3.99 -11.14
CA GLU A 342 -8.25 4.03 -12.61
C GLU A 342 -6.81 4.30 -13.04
N GLY A 343 -6.35 3.58 -14.07
CA GLY A 343 -4.94 3.47 -14.45
C GLY A 343 -4.23 4.80 -14.67
N ARG A 344 -4.89 5.80 -15.28
CA ARG A 344 -4.31 7.11 -15.60
C ARG A 344 -4.03 7.95 -14.36
N LEU A 345 -4.78 7.71 -13.28
CA LEU A 345 -4.59 8.39 -11.99
C LEU A 345 -3.43 7.80 -11.18
N GLY A 346 -2.95 6.60 -11.53
CA GLY A 346 -2.02 5.81 -10.72
C GLY A 346 -0.77 6.58 -10.27
N LEU A 347 -0.04 7.16 -11.23
CA LEU A 347 1.19 7.90 -10.93
C LEU A 347 0.91 9.18 -10.12
N ALA A 348 -0.11 9.96 -10.48
CA ALA A 348 -0.45 11.21 -9.79
C ALA A 348 -0.84 10.97 -8.32
N ILE A 349 -1.62 9.92 -8.06
CA ILE A 349 -2.03 9.52 -6.70
C ILE A 349 -0.81 9.06 -5.89
N ALA A 350 0.04 8.20 -6.47
CA ALA A 350 1.22 7.69 -5.79
C ALA A 350 2.19 8.83 -5.42
N THR A 351 2.44 9.76 -6.34
CA THR A 351 3.37 10.87 -6.11
C THR A 351 2.81 11.86 -5.11
N LYS A 352 1.50 12.16 -5.16
CA LYS A 352 0.85 13.01 -4.14
C LYS A 352 0.94 12.37 -2.76
N TYR A 353 0.61 11.09 -2.63
CA TYR A 353 0.67 10.41 -1.34
C TYR A 353 2.10 10.41 -0.77
N LEU A 354 3.10 10.05 -1.58
CA LEU A 354 4.50 10.05 -1.15
C LEU A 354 5.00 11.44 -0.75
N ALA A 355 4.61 12.48 -1.48
CA ALA A 355 4.95 13.87 -1.16
C ALA A 355 4.39 14.28 0.20
N GLU A 356 3.09 14.08 0.39
CA GLU A 356 2.39 14.46 1.61
C GLU A 356 2.90 13.68 2.81
N TYR A 357 3.15 12.37 2.64
CA TYR A 357 3.69 11.52 3.69
C TYR A 357 5.11 11.95 4.08
N SER A 358 6.01 12.11 3.10
CA SER A 358 7.41 12.44 3.38
C SER A 358 7.66 13.88 3.84
N ASN A 359 6.66 14.76 3.75
CA ASN A 359 6.67 16.08 4.38
C ASN A 359 6.32 16.06 5.88
N GLN A 360 5.80 14.95 6.41
CA GLN A 360 5.51 14.82 7.84
C GLN A 360 6.80 14.50 8.63
N GLN A 361 6.94 15.13 9.79
CA GLN A 361 7.96 14.77 10.77
C GLN A 361 7.37 13.79 11.79
N LEU A 362 8.11 12.72 12.09
CA LEU A 362 7.67 11.68 13.03
C LEU A 362 8.26 11.91 14.42
N ALA A 363 7.77 11.17 15.42
CA ALA A 363 8.15 11.36 16.82
C ALA A 363 9.62 10.99 17.13
N ASP A 364 10.33 10.36 16.19
CA ASP A 364 11.77 10.12 16.27
C ASP A 364 12.60 11.24 15.63
N GLU A 365 11.96 12.38 15.34
CA GLU A 365 12.53 13.62 14.77
C GLU A 365 12.95 13.50 13.29
N GLU A 366 12.70 12.35 12.65
CA GLU A 366 13.01 12.10 11.25
C GLU A 366 11.76 12.22 10.35
N LYS A 367 11.97 12.54 9.07
CA LYS A 367 10.88 12.59 8.08
C LYS A 367 10.27 11.21 7.83
N ALA A 368 9.00 11.17 7.46
CA ALA A 368 8.28 9.96 7.08
C ALA A 368 8.62 9.53 5.63
N HIS A 369 9.87 9.14 5.38
CA HIS A 369 10.26 8.63 4.06
C HIS A 369 9.53 7.32 3.74
N ALA A 370 9.09 7.20 2.50
CA ALA A 370 8.40 6.02 1.99
C ALA A 370 8.82 5.72 0.55
N ARG A 371 8.37 4.58 0.04
CA ARG A 371 8.56 4.21 -1.36
C ARG A 371 7.27 3.68 -1.95
N ALA A 372 7.15 3.74 -3.27
CA ALA A 372 5.99 3.20 -3.98
C ALA A 372 6.37 2.33 -5.17
N GLY A 373 5.58 1.29 -5.41
CA GLY A 373 5.53 0.57 -6.67
C GLY A 373 4.15 0.72 -7.31
N ILE A 374 4.11 1.09 -8.60
CA ILE A 374 2.86 1.32 -9.34
C ILE A 374 2.77 0.37 -10.53
N ALA A 375 1.84 -0.59 -10.46
CA ALA A 375 1.51 -1.48 -11.57
C ALA A 375 0.24 -0.99 -12.26
N VAL A 376 0.32 -0.65 -13.55
CA VAL A 376 -0.86 -0.34 -14.37
C VAL A 376 -1.15 -1.52 -15.27
N VAL A 377 -2.30 -2.15 -15.07
CA VAL A 377 -2.71 -3.41 -15.71
C VAL A 377 -4.08 -3.26 -16.36
N LYS A 378 -4.47 -4.19 -17.24
CA LYS A 378 -5.86 -4.26 -17.73
C LYS A 378 -6.80 -4.66 -16.59
N SER A 379 -8.06 -4.21 -16.61
CA SER A 379 -9.02 -4.48 -15.51
C SER A 379 -9.29 -5.96 -15.21
N HIS A 380 -9.21 -6.84 -16.21
CA HIS A 380 -9.36 -8.29 -16.02
C HIS A 380 -8.04 -9.02 -15.71
N TYR A 381 -6.95 -8.29 -15.52
CA TYR A 381 -5.68 -8.87 -15.11
C TYR A 381 -5.82 -9.43 -13.69
N PRO A 382 -5.32 -10.65 -13.38
CA PRO A 382 -5.41 -11.21 -12.04
C PRO A 382 -4.85 -10.26 -10.99
N PHE A 383 -5.67 -9.89 -10.00
CA PHE A 383 -5.34 -8.87 -9.02
C PHE A 383 -4.15 -9.26 -8.16
N SER A 384 -4.05 -10.54 -7.77
CA SER A 384 -2.88 -11.08 -7.06
C SER A 384 -1.58 -10.80 -7.81
N ARG A 385 -1.56 -11.00 -9.13
CA ARG A 385 -0.40 -10.74 -9.98
C ARG A 385 -0.13 -9.25 -10.16
N ALA A 386 -1.16 -8.42 -10.20
CA ALA A 386 -0.99 -6.97 -10.25
C ALA A 386 -0.34 -6.44 -8.97
N TYR A 387 -0.76 -6.99 -7.83
CA TYR A 387 -0.16 -6.70 -6.53
C TYR A 387 1.30 -7.19 -6.45
N GLU A 388 1.59 -8.44 -6.83
CA GLU A 388 2.97 -8.96 -6.87
C GLU A 388 3.89 -8.07 -7.71
N LEU A 389 3.40 -7.56 -8.85
CA LEU A 389 4.14 -6.62 -9.69
C LEU A 389 4.36 -5.27 -8.98
N ALA A 390 3.34 -4.72 -8.31
CA ALA A 390 3.47 -3.49 -7.52
C ALA A 390 4.46 -3.66 -6.35
N ASP A 391 4.47 -4.80 -5.68
CA ASP A 391 5.43 -5.11 -4.61
C ASP A 391 6.86 -5.26 -5.15
N ALA A 392 7.05 -5.95 -6.29
CA ALA A 392 8.35 -6.04 -6.96
C ALA A 392 8.89 -4.65 -7.37
N LEU A 393 8.03 -3.75 -7.82
CA LEU A 393 8.38 -2.36 -8.12
C LEU A 393 8.74 -1.58 -6.85
N CYS A 394 8.02 -1.78 -5.74
CA CYS A 394 8.35 -1.23 -4.44
C CYS A 394 9.74 -1.72 -3.95
N ALA A 395 10.07 -2.99 -4.19
CA ALA A 395 11.40 -3.55 -3.90
C ALA A 395 12.49 -2.95 -4.81
N SER A 396 12.20 -2.73 -6.08
CA SER A 396 13.10 -2.03 -7.02
C SER A 396 13.41 -0.60 -6.52
N ALA A 397 12.40 0.16 -6.10
CA ALA A 397 12.58 1.49 -5.48
C ALA A 397 13.39 1.41 -4.18
N LYS A 398 13.22 0.34 -3.38
CA LYS A 398 14.02 0.10 -2.16
C LYS A 398 15.50 -0.07 -2.46
N HIS A 399 15.84 -0.85 -3.49
CA HIS A 399 17.22 -1.04 -3.93
C HIS A 399 17.82 0.29 -4.39
N PHE A 400 17.06 1.06 -5.17
CA PHE A 400 17.50 2.37 -5.62
C PHE A 400 17.77 3.34 -4.45
N ILE A 401 16.90 3.36 -3.44
CA ILE A 401 17.13 4.15 -2.21
C ILE A 401 18.42 3.69 -1.52
N LYS A 402 18.66 2.39 -1.36
CA LYS A 402 19.88 1.88 -0.71
C LYS A 402 21.16 2.31 -1.43
N ASP A 403 21.12 2.36 -2.77
CA ASP A 403 22.27 2.76 -3.58
C ASP A 403 22.57 4.26 -3.49
N LYS A 404 21.56 5.09 -3.22
CA LYS A 404 21.65 6.56 -3.24
C LYS A 404 21.70 7.21 -1.86
N SER A 405 21.12 6.56 -0.87
CA SER A 405 20.99 7.07 0.49
C SER A 405 22.26 6.82 1.29
N LYS A 406 22.63 7.77 2.16
CA LYS A 406 23.74 7.59 3.11
C LYS A 406 23.39 6.58 4.21
N ASN A 407 22.16 6.61 4.70
CA ASN A 407 21.68 5.76 5.79
C ASN A 407 20.82 4.55 5.32
N GLY A 408 20.53 4.49 4.01
CA GLY A 408 19.75 3.46 3.33
C GLY A 408 18.22 3.59 3.45
N TYR A 409 17.69 4.69 3.98
CA TYR A 409 16.25 4.89 4.20
C TYR A 409 15.76 6.35 4.27
N ASP A 410 16.65 7.33 4.11
CA ASP A 410 16.36 8.77 4.24
C ASP A 410 15.91 9.44 2.92
N LEU A 411 15.50 8.63 1.94
CA LEU A 411 15.03 9.08 0.64
C LEU A 411 13.65 8.50 0.34
N THR A 412 12.89 9.23 -0.47
CA THR A 412 11.58 8.81 -0.98
C THR A 412 11.72 8.51 -2.47
N ALA A 413 11.23 7.36 -2.92
CA ALA A 413 11.37 6.95 -4.33
C ALA A 413 10.15 6.17 -4.83
N LEU A 414 9.97 6.13 -6.14
CA LEU A 414 8.96 5.30 -6.78
C LEU A 414 9.50 4.54 -7.99
N ASP A 415 8.84 3.44 -8.32
CA ASP A 415 9.01 2.72 -9.57
C ASP A 415 7.64 2.33 -10.14
N TRP A 416 7.53 2.18 -11.45
CA TRP A 416 6.29 1.78 -12.10
C TRP A 416 6.48 0.86 -13.30
N HIS A 417 5.40 0.24 -13.72
CA HIS A 417 5.36 -0.54 -14.94
C HIS A 417 3.95 -0.54 -15.57
N PHE A 418 3.89 -0.33 -16.88
CA PHE A 418 2.66 -0.41 -17.68
C PHE A 418 2.52 -1.81 -18.28
N ALA A 419 1.91 -2.75 -17.56
CA ALA A 419 1.76 -4.15 -17.97
C ALA A 419 0.56 -4.35 -18.92
N VAL A 420 0.64 -3.76 -20.12
CA VAL A 420 -0.49 -3.69 -21.06
C VAL A 420 -0.58 -4.90 -21.99
N THR A 421 0.48 -5.69 -22.10
CA THR A 421 0.57 -6.86 -22.99
C THR A 421 -0.17 -8.09 -22.44
N GLY A 422 -0.65 -8.04 -21.19
CA GLY A 422 -1.31 -9.17 -20.51
C GLY A 422 -0.36 -10.30 -20.12
N LEU A 423 0.94 -10.12 -20.32
CA LEU A 423 1.97 -11.08 -19.96
C LEU A 423 2.16 -11.10 -18.43
N VAL A 424 1.87 -12.23 -17.80
CA VAL A 424 2.13 -12.45 -16.37
C VAL A 424 3.53 -13.04 -16.22
N ARG A 425 4.53 -12.21 -15.91
CA ARG A 425 5.92 -12.65 -15.67
C ARG A 425 6.57 -11.83 -14.56
N PRO A 426 7.64 -12.36 -13.93
CA PRO A 426 8.46 -11.58 -12.99
C PRO A 426 8.98 -10.30 -13.64
N LEU A 427 9.05 -9.22 -12.84
CA LEU A 427 9.46 -7.88 -13.30
C LEU A 427 10.81 -7.89 -14.04
N ASP A 428 11.80 -8.63 -13.51
CA ASP A 428 13.15 -8.69 -14.09
C ASP A 428 13.16 -9.36 -15.46
N GLU A 429 12.35 -10.40 -15.68
CA GLU A 429 12.21 -11.02 -17.00
C GLU A 429 11.58 -10.07 -18.01
N VAL A 430 10.52 -9.36 -17.59
CA VAL A 430 9.84 -8.38 -18.45
C VAL A 430 10.79 -7.26 -18.82
N ARG A 431 11.54 -6.71 -17.86
CA ARG A 431 12.49 -5.63 -18.10
C ARG A 431 13.70 -6.06 -18.94
N SER A 432 14.21 -7.27 -18.71
CA SER A 432 15.27 -7.86 -19.54
C SER A 432 14.82 -8.00 -20.99
N ARG A 433 13.59 -8.45 -21.21
CA ARG A 433 13.06 -8.71 -22.56
C ARG A 433 12.61 -7.45 -23.30
N GLU A 434 11.87 -6.56 -22.63
CA GLU A 434 11.15 -5.46 -23.30
C GLU A 434 11.84 -4.09 -23.14
N TYR A 435 12.69 -3.97 -22.12
CA TYR A 435 13.29 -2.70 -21.69
C TYR A 435 14.82 -2.71 -21.66
N THR A 436 15.46 -3.76 -22.18
CA THR A 436 16.91 -3.83 -22.31
C THR A 436 17.30 -3.99 -23.78
N ILE A 437 18.23 -3.17 -24.24
CA ILE A 437 18.83 -3.26 -25.58
C ILE A 437 20.30 -3.67 -25.45
N ASN A 438 20.80 -4.43 -26.43
CA ASN A 438 22.19 -4.91 -26.46
C ASN A 438 22.64 -5.61 -25.16
N GLN A 439 21.71 -6.27 -24.46
CA GLN A 439 21.92 -6.99 -23.19
C GLN A 439 22.38 -6.14 -21.98
N ARG A 440 22.56 -4.83 -22.15
CA ARG A 440 23.08 -3.94 -21.10
C ARG A 440 22.25 -2.67 -20.91
N ASP A 441 21.93 -1.99 -21.99
CA ASP A 441 21.39 -0.63 -21.93
C ASP A 441 19.89 -0.67 -21.62
N LYS A 442 19.47 0.09 -20.61
CA LYS A 442 18.11 0.12 -20.10
C LYS A 442 17.33 1.26 -20.73
N LEU A 443 16.22 0.94 -21.36
CA LEU A 443 15.33 1.91 -22.00
C LEU A 443 14.63 2.83 -21.01
N TYR A 444 14.71 2.59 -19.72
CA TYR A 444 13.92 3.29 -18.71
C TYR A 444 14.80 4.06 -17.71
N MET A 445 14.30 5.22 -17.27
CA MET A 445 14.93 6.06 -16.26
C MET A 445 14.58 5.61 -14.84
N ARG A 446 13.39 5.03 -14.63
CA ARG A 446 12.93 4.55 -13.32
C ARG A 446 13.86 3.49 -12.68
N PRO A 447 13.86 3.32 -11.35
CA PRO A 447 13.14 4.07 -10.32
C PRO A 447 13.57 5.55 -10.22
N LEU A 448 12.70 6.40 -9.67
CA LEU A 448 12.91 7.84 -9.52
C LEU A 448 12.85 8.28 -8.06
N LEU A 449 13.66 9.27 -7.69
CA LEU A 449 13.54 9.97 -6.40
C LEU A 449 12.41 11.00 -6.46
N MET A 450 11.69 11.17 -5.35
CA MET A 450 10.70 12.23 -5.22
C MET A 450 11.34 13.61 -5.05
N ASN A 451 12.46 13.68 -4.35
CA ASN A 451 13.18 14.93 -4.09
C ASN A 451 14.38 15.05 -5.02
N ASP A 452 14.70 16.29 -5.40
CA ASP A 452 15.90 16.60 -6.17
C ASP A 452 17.13 16.54 -5.28
N ILE A 453 18.12 15.75 -5.71
CA ILE A 453 19.45 15.67 -5.10
C ILE A 453 20.45 16.17 -6.12
N GLU A 454 21.45 16.91 -5.67
CA GLU A 454 22.51 17.42 -6.53
C GLU A 454 23.11 16.31 -7.40
N LYS A 455 23.18 16.53 -8.72
CA LYS A 455 23.73 15.63 -9.74
C LYS A 455 22.93 14.34 -10.02
N GLU A 456 21.83 14.08 -9.31
CA GLU A 456 20.90 13.01 -9.70
C GLU A 456 19.85 13.56 -10.67
N TRP A 457 19.59 12.82 -11.73
CA TRP A 457 18.64 13.22 -12.79
C TRP A 457 17.42 12.33 -12.84
N ARG A 458 17.48 11.15 -12.22
CA ARG A 458 16.35 10.26 -12.06
C ARG A 458 15.48 10.72 -10.91
N THR A 459 14.81 11.85 -11.15
CA THR A 459 13.90 12.49 -10.20
C THR A 459 12.52 12.66 -10.82
N TRP A 460 11.50 12.70 -9.96
CA TRP A 460 10.11 12.90 -10.39
C TRP A 460 9.93 14.25 -11.09
N SER A 461 10.60 15.30 -10.63
CA SER A 461 10.56 16.63 -11.25
C SER A 461 11.11 16.59 -12.69
N THR A 462 12.22 15.88 -12.91
CA THR A 462 12.80 15.68 -14.25
C THR A 462 11.84 14.94 -15.16
N PHE A 463 11.27 13.82 -14.69
CA PHE A 463 10.28 13.06 -15.45
C PHE A 463 9.05 13.92 -15.81
N LYS A 464 8.47 14.64 -14.83
CA LYS A 464 7.31 15.50 -15.02
C LYS A 464 7.59 16.57 -16.07
N ARG A 465 8.74 17.25 -15.99
CA ARG A 465 9.14 18.25 -16.98
C ARG A 465 9.21 17.67 -18.40
N ILE A 466 9.77 16.46 -18.56
CA ILE A 466 9.86 15.81 -19.87
C ILE A 466 8.46 15.51 -20.42
N VAL A 467 7.56 14.99 -19.59
CA VAL A 467 6.15 14.74 -19.97
C VAL A 467 5.48 16.07 -20.37
N ASP A 468 5.61 17.10 -19.55
CA ASP A 468 5.01 18.42 -19.77
C ASP A 468 5.52 19.03 -21.08
N ASP A 469 6.81 18.91 -21.39
CA ASP A 469 7.39 19.41 -22.64
C ASP A 469 6.88 18.64 -23.88
N PHE A 470 6.66 17.32 -23.76
CA PHE A 470 6.04 16.54 -24.83
C PHE A 470 4.54 16.87 -25.03
N GLN A 471 3.84 17.27 -23.97
CA GLN A 471 2.42 17.65 -24.01
C GLN A 471 2.18 19.14 -24.24
N LYS A 472 3.24 19.97 -24.17
CA LYS A 472 3.15 21.43 -24.23
C LYS A 472 2.43 21.87 -25.50
N PRO A 473 1.35 22.68 -25.41
CA PRO A 473 0.59 23.08 -26.58
C PRO A 473 1.39 24.06 -27.46
N ALA A 474 1.08 24.07 -28.77
CA ALA A 474 1.76 24.92 -29.75
C ALA A 474 1.69 26.42 -29.39
N VAL A 475 0.56 26.85 -28.79
CA VAL A 475 0.34 28.22 -28.30
C VAL A 475 1.36 28.63 -27.23
N LYS A 476 1.90 27.68 -26.46
CA LYS A 476 2.97 27.90 -25.48
C LYS A 476 4.37 27.63 -26.07
N LYS A 477 4.52 27.64 -27.39
CA LYS A 477 5.75 27.31 -28.13
C LYS A 477 6.26 25.88 -27.84
N GLY A 478 5.35 24.92 -27.68
CA GLY A 478 5.71 23.51 -27.54
C GLY A 478 6.30 22.94 -28.83
N GLU A 479 7.57 22.52 -28.81
CA GLU A 479 8.27 21.98 -29.97
C GLU A 479 7.68 20.65 -30.47
N TRP A 480 7.12 19.87 -29.54
CA TRP A 480 6.52 18.55 -29.76
C TRP A 480 4.99 18.59 -29.93
N ALA A 481 4.39 19.77 -29.84
CA ALA A 481 2.95 19.97 -29.94
C ALA A 481 2.37 19.41 -31.26
N GLY A 482 1.33 18.57 -31.17
CA GLY A 482 0.67 17.97 -32.33
C GLY A 482 1.51 16.93 -33.08
N ARG A 483 2.73 16.60 -32.62
CA ARG A 483 3.66 15.67 -33.27
C ARG A 483 3.55 14.24 -32.73
N ARG A 484 2.34 13.76 -32.38
CA ARG A 484 2.14 12.44 -31.75
C ARG A 484 2.72 11.28 -32.56
N ASN A 485 2.62 11.32 -33.89
CA ASN A 485 3.24 10.32 -34.77
C ASN A 485 4.77 10.32 -34.68
N LYS A 486 5.39 11.50 -34.54
CA LYS A 486 6.85 11.61 -34.37
C LYS A 486 7.28 11.16 -32.98
N ILE A 487 6.49 11.41 -31.94
CA ILE A 487 6.77 10.90 -30.59
C ILE A 487 6.74 9.36 -30.57
N LYS A 488 5.78 8.74 -31.27
CA LYS A 488 5.74 7.28 -31.46
C LYS A 488 6.97 6.77 -32.22
N ALA A 489 7.38 7.46 -33.29
CA ALA A 489 8.59 7.09 -34.03
C ALA A 489 9.87 7.28 -33.19
N LEU A 490 9.93 8.31 -32.33
CA LEU A 490 11.01 8.52 -31.38
C LEU A 490 11.14 7.35 -30.40
N ARG A 491 10.02 6.78 -29.93
CA ARG A 491 10.03 5.57 -29.08
C ARG A 491 10.78 4.41 -29.74
N GLU A 492 10.55 4.19 -31.03
CA GLU A 492 11.26 3.16 -31.80
C GLU A 492 12.73 3.51 -32.04
N ALA A 493 13.03 4.79 -32.32
CA ALA A 493 14.41 5.26 -32.44
C ALA A 493 15.20 5.07 -31.14
N LEU A 494 14.58 5.28 -29.97
CA LEU A 494 15.19 4.99 -28.68
C LEU A 494 15.53 3.50 -28.54
N ARG A 495 14.69 2.57 -29.02
CA ARG A 495 15.03 1.13 -29.06
C ARG A 495 16.25 0.82 -29.92
N GLY A 496 16.52 1.64 -30.95
CA GLY A 496 17.71 1.55 -31.79
C GLY A 496 19.01 2.10 -31.16
N GLY A 497 18.92 2.73 -29.98
CA GLY A 497 20.07 3.28 -29.26
C GLY A 497 20.49 4.68 -29.71
N ARG A 498 21.62 5.16 -29.19
CA ARG A 498 22.08 6.57 -29.28
C ARG A 498 22.20 7.10 -30.71
N GLU A 499 22.78 6.31 -31.60
CA GLU A 499 23.05 6.73 -32.98
C GLU A 499 21.76 6.84 -33.79
N GLU A 500 20.77 5.98 -33.53
CA GLU A 500 19.48 6.06 -34.20
C GLU A 500 18.67 7.27 -33.72
N VAL A 501 18.78 7.64 -32.43
CA VAL A 501 18.18 8.89 -31.90
C VAL A 501 18.82 10.13 -32.56
N LYS A 502 20.16 10.18 -32.69
CA LYS A 502 20.85 11.29 -33.37
C LYS A 502 20.39 11.42 -34.82
N ARG A 503 20.26 10.29 -35.53
CA ARG A 503 19.75 10.26 -36.90
C ARG A 503 18.30 10.75 -36.95
N PHE A 504 17.45 10.28 -36.05
CA PHE A 504 16.05 10.69 -35.95
C PHE A 504 15.91 12.21 -35.77
N LEU A 505 16.64 12.80 -34.82
CA LEU A 505 16.60 14.24 -34.55
C LEU A 505 17.13 15.07 -35.74
N ARG A 506 18.12 14.57 -36.47
CA ARG A 506 18.63 15.22 -37.70
C ARG A 506 17.58 15.23 -38.82
N ILE A 507 16.80 14.16 -38.98
CA ILE A 507 15.78 14.03 -40.02
C ILE A 507 14.56 14.89 -39.70
N TYR A 508 14.04 14.79 -38.47
CA TYR A 508 12.76 15.41 -38.11
C TYR A 508 12.89 16.82 -37.54
N GLY A 509 14.13 17.24 -37.24
CA GLY A 509 14.49 18.52 -36.65
C GLY A 509 14.09 18.62 -35.16
N GLY A 510 14.94 19.29 -34.39
CA GLY A 510 14.66 19.65 -33.00
C GLY A 510 15.58 19.03 -31.96
N THR A 511 15.29 19.30 -30.69
CA THR A 511 15.96 18.69 -29.54
C THR A 511 14.97 17.97 -28.63
N LEU A 512 15.44 16.94 -27.94
CA LEU A 512 14.64 16.34 -26.85
C LEU A 512 14.55 17.33 -25.68
N PRO A 513 13.52 17.21 -24.82
CA PRO A 513 13.41 18.02 -23.61
C PRO A 513 14.71 18.04 -22.80
N GLN A 514 15.13 19.22 -22.35
CA GLN A 514 16.42 19.38 -21.68
C GLN A 514 16.40 18.75 -20.28
N ILE A 515 17.45 18.01 -19.96
CA ILE A 515 17.73 17.51 -18.61
C ILE A 515 18.93 18.31 -18.09
N GLU A 516 18.69 19.19 -17.10
CA GLU A 516 19.66 20.18 -16.65
C GLU A 516 21.03 19.60 -16.26
N THR A 517 21.01 18.46 -15.58
CA THR A 517 22.22 17.78 -15.10
C THR A 517 22.92 16.95 -16.20
N GLN A 518 22.27 16.67 -17.33
CA GLN A 518 22.80 15.89 -18.46
C GLN A 518 22.36 16.49 -19.81
N LYS A 519 22.94 17.63 -20.17
CA LYS A 519 22.58 18.37 -21.41
C LYS A 519 22.76 17.55 -22.69
N GLU A 520 23.70 16.61 -22.72
CA GLU A 520 23.94 15.78 -23.91
C GLU A 520 22.80 14.78 -24.18
N MET A 521 22.03 14.40 -23.15
CA MET A 521 20.83 13.56 -23.34
C MET A 521 19.82 14.20 -24.29
N ALA A 522 19.76 15.53 -24.37
CA ALA A 522 18.85 16.20 -25.28
C ALA A 522 19.16 15.94 -26.77
N LYS A 523 20.41 15.53 -27.08
CA LYS A 523 20.90 15.25 -28.43
C LYS A 523 20.94 13.76 -28.76
N GLU A 524 21.14 12.91 -27.76
CA GLU A 524 21.30 11.47 -28.00
C GLU A 524 20.31 10.57 -27.25
N GLY A 525 19.55 11.07 -26.28
CA GLY A 525 18.49 10.34 -25.58
C GLY A 525 18.95 9.52 -24.37
N TRP A 526 20.27 9.36 -24.18
CA TRP A 526 20.86 8.41 -23.24
C TRP A 526 21.96 9.05 -22.38
N GLU A 527 22.08 8.57 -21.15
CA GLU A 527 23.17 8.85 -20.23
C GLU A 527 23.73 7.49 -19.78
N SER A 528 25.01 7.23 -20.08
CA SER A 528 25.64 5.94 -19.78
C SER A 528 24.80 4.74 -20.28
N ASP A 529 24.34 3.84 -19.42
CA ASP A 529 23.55 2.66 -19.76
C ASP A 529 22.03 2.90 -19.69
N ARG A 530 21.55 4.16 -19.62
CA ARG A 530 20.13 4.46 -19.40
C ARG A 530 19.55 5.52 -20.31
N CYS A 531 18.33 5.28 -20.77
CA CYS A 531 17.54 6.24 -21.55
C CYS A 531 16.71 7.15 -20.63
N GLY A 532 16.63 8.43 -20.98
CA GLY A 532 15.89 9.43 -20.18
C GLY A 532 14.45 9.69 -20.61
N TYR A 533 14.04 9.23 -21.80
CA TYR A 533 12.81 9.73 -22.45
C TYR A 533 11.74 8.66 -22.68
N PHE A 534 12.10 7.38 -22.71
CA PHE A 534 11.17 6.31 -23.04
C PHE A 534 9.99 6.23 -22.06
N ASP A 535 10.27 6.30 -20.76
CA ASP A 535 9.27 6.26 -19.70
C ASP A 535 8.25 7.42 -19.84
N ALA A 536 8.73 8.62 -20.18
CA ALA A 536 7.87 9.79 -20.39
C ALA A 536 6.98 9.61 -21.63
N ILE A 537 7.51 9.02 -22.70
CA ILE A 537 6.73 8.73 -23.91
C ILE A 537 5.64 7.68 -23.62
N GLU A 538 5.96 6.62 -22.87
CA GLU A 538 4.95 5.63 -22.45
C GLU A 538 3.88 6.23 -21.56
N ALA A 539 4.28 7.13 -20.64
CA ALA A 539 3.35 7.78 -19.73
C ALA A 539 2.31 8.64 -20.46
N LEU A 540 2.57 9.14 -21.68
CA LEU A 540 1.60 9.94 -22.44
C LEU A 540 0.25 9.24 -22.66
N ASP A 541 0.21 7.91 -22.65
CA ASP A 541 -1.02 7.13 -22.81
C ASP A 541 -1.63 6.67 -21.47
N PHE A 542 -0.89 6.74 -20.35
CA PHE A 542 -1.24 6.14 -19.06
C PHE A 542 -1.07 7.04 -17.84
N TYR A 543 -0.77 8.32 -18.04
CA TYR A 543 -0.57 9.29 -16.97
C TYR A 543 -1.41 10.54 -17.22
N LEU A 544 -2.25 10.86 -16.23
CA LEU A 544 -3.02 12.09 -16.18
C LEU A 544 -2.47 12.98 -15.05
N PRO A 545 -1.78 14.09 -15.36
CA PRO A 545 -1.39 15.07 -14.37
C PRO A 545 -2.61 15.70 -13.68
N LEU A 546 -2.53 15.88 -12.36
CA LEU A 546 -3.57 16.54 -11.56
C LEU A 546 -3.04 17.86 -10.99
N LYS A 547 -3.88 18.90 -10.92
CA LYS A 547 -3.56 20.16 -10.25
C LYS A 547 -3.35 19.89 -8.76
N GLY A 548 -2.33 20.51 -8.15
CA GLY A 548 -1.97 20.28 -6.74
C GLY A 548 -1.16 19.00 -6.49
N GLY A 549 -0.79 18.27 -7.55
CA GLY A 549 0.26 17.25 -7.54
C GLY A 549 1.66 17.81 -7.82
N GLU A 550 1.82 19.13 -7.74
CA GLU A 550 3.11 19.81 -7.86
C GLU A 550 3.84 19.70 -6.51
N LEU A 551 5.11 19.30 -6.57
CA LEU A 551 6.00 19.15 -5.41
C LEU A 551 6.57 20.50 -4.98
#